data_AF-A0A2N6GHW5-F1
#
_entry.id   AF-A0A2N6GHW5-F1
#
_cell.length_a   1.000
_cell.length_b   1.000
_cell.length_c   1.000
_cell.angle_alpha   90.00
_cell.angle_beta   90.00
_cell.angle_gamma   90.00
#
_symmetry.space_group_name_H-M   'P 1'
#
loop_
_entity.id
_entity.type
_entity.pdbx_description
1 polymer ?
#
loop_
_entity_poly.entity_id
_entity_poly.type
_entity_poly.pdbx_seq_one_letter_code
_entity_poly.pdbx_strand_id
1 'polypeptide(L)'
;MALELKTENTDVVDRGRRSGWETLNNFRMGKRITNRDRMFFTEQLALLLETGTNLHASLQALRRQVGDTPLALLIEKLIEDVSEGKTFSFALSRHPTVFSRTYVNVIAASEAGGFMHQMLQQLQEMEEKRDRLRSTLVSALAYPVFLILFSIAVVIFVLAVVFPKFAELFASIENQLPVTTKWLMSASDLLVNHWPWLLLGIGLVMVLMRAWLLTESGKLTIDRTKLGLPGLRSIFVKLYMVQSLRVMGLSMGNGVGVMDTLQACRELIQNRLFEAFIIDVETRVRQGSGIASGFASSSFVPQVVAQMVTTGEETGNLSKVMRRLADHYEKELERSLTLFSKMVEPVMLLVMGLIVGLLASSLILPIFKLSRAVQ
;
A
#
# COMPACT_ATOMS: atom_id res chain seq x y z
N MET A 1 -55.33 4.94 -60.01
CA MET A 1 -54.13 5.31 -60.79
C MET A 1 -53.76 6.72 -60.39
N ALA A 2 -52.72 6.86 -59.54
CA ALA A 2 -51.99 8.10 -59.18
C ALA A 2 -52.83 9.27 -58.59
N LEU A 3 -52.36 10.15 -57.73
CA LEU A 3 -51.16 10.35 -56.93
C LEU A 3 -51.58 11.46 -55.94
N GLU A 4 -51.14 11.31 -54.69
CA GLU A 4 -50.73 12.38 -53.76
C GLU A 4 -51.64 13.60 -53.48
N LEU A 5 -51.90 13.83 -52.20
CA LEU A 5 -51.26 14.89 -51.39
C LEU A 5 -52.03 15.02 -50.07
N LYS A 6 -51.47 14.43 -49.01
CA LYS A 6 -51.93 14.60 -47.63
C LYS A 6 -51.20 15.79 -47.03
N THR A 7 -51.90 16.92 -46.95
CA THR A 7 -51.54 18.06 -46.12
C THR A 7 -52.05 17.89 -44.69
N GLU A 8 -51.33 18.55 -43.79
CA GLU A 8 -51.73 19.07 -42.48
C GLU A 8 -52.05 18.12 -41.30
N ASN A 9 -51.15 18.24 -40.32
CA ASN A 9 -51.42 18.76 -38.98
C ASN A 9 -52.50 18.06 -38.15
N THR A 10 -52.06 17.33 -37.14
CA THR A 10 -52.66 17.39 -35.81
C THR A 10 -51.57 17.12 -34.79
N ASP A 11 -51.15 18.20 -34.14
CA ASP A 11 -50.58 18.14 -32.81
C ASP A 11 -51.53 17.41 -31.83
N VAL A 12 -50.90 17.03 -30.72
CA VAL A 12 -51.45 16.85 -29.38
C VAL A 12 -51.82 15.41 -28.95
N VAL A 13 -51.07 14.99 -27.93
CA VAL A 13 -51.30 13.95 -26.92
C VAL A 13 -50.96 12.51 -27.28
N ASP A 14 -49.72 12.12 -26.98
CA ASP A 14 -49.56 10.92 -26.14
C ASP A 14 -48.42 11.11 -25.13
N ARG A 15 -48.78 11.59 -23.94
CA ARG A 15 -47.95 11.46 -22.74
C ARG A 15 -48.22 10.08 -22.16
N GLY A 16 -47.27 9.16 -22.23
CA GLY A 16 -47.41 7.92 -21.48
C GLY A 16 -46.22 6.96 -21.58
N ARG A 17 -45.46 6.87 -20.47
CA ARG A 17 -44.61 5.72 -20.10
C ARG A 17 -43.30 5.54 -20.87
N ARG A 18 -42.38 6.50 -20.74
CA ARG A 18 -40.96 6.14 -20.64
C ARG A 18 -40.65 5.80 -19.19
N SER A 19 -40.31 4.53 -18.99
CA SER A 19 -40.20 3.90 -17.67
C SER A 19 -39.10 4.57 -16.83
N GLY A 20 -39.43 4.92 -15.58
CA GLY A 20 -38.48 5.42 -14.57
C GLY A 20 -37.45 4.39 -14.09
N TRP A 21 -37.24 3.32 -14.85
CA TRP A 21 -36.28 2.26 -14.53
C TRP A 21 -34.98 2.37 -15.34
N GLU A 22 -34.96 3.12 -16.46
CA GLU A 22 -33.73 3.34 -17.25
C GLU A 22 -32.85 4.47 -16.69
N THR A 23 -33.42 5.40 -15.91
CA THR A 23 -32.66 6.49 -15.27
C THR A 23 -31.98 6.10 -13.96
N LEU A 24 -32.24 4.92 -13.41
CA LEU A 24 -31.62 4.43 -12.17
C LEU A 24 -30.51 3.39 -12.40
N ASN A 25 -30.29 2.95 -13.65
CA ASN A 25 -29.31 1.92 -13.96
C ASN A 25 -27.94 2.46 -14.42
N ASN A 26 -27.70 3.77 -14.30
CA ASN A 26 -26.39 4.38 -14.52
C ASN A 26 -25.55 4.48 -13.22
N PHE A 27 -25.79 3.58 -12.27
CA PHE A 27 -24.78 3.14 -11.31
C PHE A 27 -23.70 2.34 -12.07
N ARG A 28 -22.96 3.02 -12.97
CA ARG A 28 -21.62 2.58 -13.35
C ARG A 28 -20.88 2.51 -12.02
N MET A 29 -20.64 1.29 -11.56
CA MET A 29 -19.72 0.98 -10.48
C MET A 29 -18.37 1.58 -10.92
N GLY A 30 -18.17 2.86 -10.58
CA GLY A 30 -17.21 3.72 -11.25
C GLY A 30 -15.84 3.13 -10.99
N LYS A 31 -15.16 2.68 -12.06
CA LYS A 31 -13.74 2.34 -11.96
C LYS A 31 -13.08 3.53 -11.26
N ARG A 32 -12.40 3.28 -10.15
CA ARG A 32 -11.67 4.34 -9.46
C ARG A 32 -10.47 4.71 -10.32
N ILE A 33 -10.13 6.01 -10.35
CA ILE A 33 -8.88 6.47 -10.96
C ILE A 33 -7.73 5.77 -10.22
N THR A 34 -6.87 5.10 -10.97
CA THR A 34 -5.74 4.34 -10.42
C THR A 34 -4.49 5.21 -10.33
N ASN A 35 -3.48 4.78 -9.56
CA ASN A 35 -2.18 5.46 -9.55
C ASN A 35 -1.54 5.52 -10.95
N ARG A 36 -1.75 4.47 -11.76
CA ARG A 36 -1.24 4.39 -13.13
C ARG A 36 -1.86 5.47 -14.03
N ASP A 37 -3.15 5.73 -13.86
CA ASP A 37 -3.86 6.79 -14.58
C ASP A 37 -3.31 8.17 -14.21
N ARG A 38 -3.01 8.40 -12.92
CA ARG A 38 -2.38 9.65 -12.45
C ARG A 38 -0.96 9.83 -12.99
N MET A 39 -0.17 8.76 -13.02
CA MET A 39 1.18 8.80 -13.58
C MET A 39 1.13 9.13 -15.07
N PHE A 40 0.26 8.45 -15.82
CA PHE A 40 0.03 8.75 -17.23
C PHE A 40 -0.40 10.21 -17.43
N PHE A 41 -1.37 10.70 -16.66
CA PHE A 41 -1.78 12.11 -16.70
C PHE A 41 -0.61 13.07 -16.47
N THR A 42 0.21 12.80 -15.45
CA THR A 42 1.35 13.66 -15.08
C THR A 42 2.42 13.67 -16.17
N GLU A 43 2.78 12.50 -16.70
CA GLU A 43 3.77 12.31 -17.75
C GLU A 43 3.34 12.99 -19.07
N GLN A 44 2.12 12.74 -19.53
CA GLN A 44 1.63 13.33 -20.77
C GLN A 44 1.46 14.85 -20.64
N LEU A 45 1.01 15.34 -19.49
CA LEU A 45 0.92 16.78 -19.26
C LEU A 45 2.31 17.43 -19.21
N ALA A 46 3.30 16.76 -18.60
CA ALA A 46 4.69 17.23 -18.61
C ALA A 46 5.22 17.37 -20.03
N LEU A 47 5.05 16.35 -20.87
CA LEU A 47 5.49 16.34 -22.27
C LEU A 47 4.82 17.43 -23.10
N LEU A 48 3.51 17.60 -22.96
CA LEU A 48 2.78 18.64 -23.70
C LEU A 48 3.24 20.05 -23.30
N LEU A 49 3.47 20.28 -22.00
CA LEU A 49 3.99 21.56 -21.51
C LEU A 49 5.46 21.79 -21.89
N GLU A 50 6.26 20.72 -22.03
CA GLU A 50 7.65 20.79 -22.53
C GLU A 50 7.70 21.40 -23.92
N THR A 51 6.76 21.01 -24.78
CA THR A 51 6.67 21.51 -26.16
C THR A 51 6.18 22.96 -26.27
N GLY A 52 6.01 23.66 -25.14
CA GLY A 52 5.63 25.08 -25.11
C GLY A 52 4.13 25.34 -25.31
N THR A 53 3.28 24.30 -25.25
CA THR A 53 1.83 24.51 -25.27
C THR A 53 1.37 25.10 -23.93
N ASN A 54 0.37 25.98 -23.95
CA ASN A 54 -0.22 26.48 -22.71
C ASN A 54 -1.03 25.38 -22.01
N LEU A 55 -1.14 25.47 -20.68
CA LEU A 55 -1.80 24.46 -19.85
C LEU A 55 -3.20 24.07 -20.32
N HIS A 56 -4.02 25.06 -20.70
CA HIS A 56 -5.38 24.80 -21.16
C HIS A 56 -5.38 23.96 -22.44
N ALA A 57 -4.54 24.30 -23.43
CA ALA A 57 -4.37 23.52 -24.65
C ALA A 57 -3.80 22.12 -24.38
N SER A 58 -2.85 21.99 -23.45
CA SER A 58 -2.31 20.68 -23.04
C SER A 58 -3.38 19.79 -22.43
N LEU A 59 -4.23 20.33 -21.54
CA LEU A 59 -5.34 19.57 -20.94
C LEU A 59 -6.37 19.14 -22.00
N GLN A 60 -6.71 20.00 -22.96
CA GLN A 60 -7.59 19.64 -24.07
C GLN A 60 -6.98 18.53 -24.94
N ALA A 61 -5.69 18.62 -25.27
CA ALA A 61 -4.99 17.61 -26.04
C ALA A 61 -4.98 16.26 -25.30
N LEU A 62 -4.68 16.27 -24.00
CA LEU A 62 -4.71 15.09 -23.15
C LEU A 62 -6.11 14.47 -23.06
N ARG A 63 -7.16 15.29 -22.95
CA ARG A 63 -8.55 14.82 -22.95
C ARG A 63 -8.88 14.03 -24.22
N ARG A 64 -8.38 14.46 -25.39
CA ARG A 64 -8.59 13.76 -26.68
C ARG A 64 -7.85 12.43 -26.77
N GLN A 65 -6.74 12.27 -26.05
CA GLN A 65 -5.97 11.03 -26.02
C GLN A 65 -6.60 9.96 -25.10
N VAL A 66 -7.37 10.39 -24.10
CA VAL A 66 -8.00 9.51 -23.11
C VAL A 66 -9.41 9.14 -23.57
N GLY A 67 -9.72 7.84 -23.66
CA GLY A 67 -11.08 7.35 -23.94
C GLY A 67 -12.06 7.64 -22.80
N ASP A 68 -13.35 7.32 -22.96
CA ASP A 68 -14.41 7.57 -21.98
C ASP A 68 -14.23 6.78 -20.67
N THR A 69 -13.39 7.35 -19.81
CA THR A 69 -12.93 6.79 -18.55
C THR A 69 -13.17 7.80 -17.42
N PRO A 70 -13.12 7.35 -16.15
CA PRO A 70 -13.12 8.25 -15.00
C PRO A 70 -12.03 9.34 -15.07
N LEU A 71 -10.89 9.04 -15.70
CA LEU A 71 -9.82 10.01 -15.93
C LEU A 71 -10.25 11.11 -16.91
N ALA A 72 -10.96 10.76 -17.99
CA ALA A 72 -11.51 11.74 -18.93
C ALA A 72 -12.43 12.75 -18.24
N LEU A 73 -13.35 12.27 -17.38
CA LEU A 73 -14.25 13.14 -16.60
C LEU A 73 -13.48 14.05 -15.63
N LEU A 74 -12.38 13.56 -15.06
CA LEU A 74 -11.52 14.38 -14.21
C LEU A 74 -10.82 15.46 -15.04
N ILE A 75 -10.26 15.12 -16.20
CA ILE A 75 -9.61 16.09 -17.08
C ILE A 75 -10.62 17.15 -17.56
N GLU A 76 -11.85 16.78 -17.90
CA GLU A 76 -12.91 17.74 -18.26
C GLU A 76 -13.18 18.75 -17.15
N LYS A 77 -13.30 18.30 -15.89
CA LYS A 77 -13.46 19.20 -14.74
C LYS A 77 -12.27 20.12 -14.53
N LEU A 78 -11.06 19.62 -14.72
CA LEU A 78 -9.85 20.44 -14.64
C LEU A 78 -9.82 21.50 -15.76
N ILE A 79 -10.25 21.15 -16.98
CA ILE A 79 -10.38 22.08 -18.10
C ILE A 79 -11.39 23.17 -17.75
N GLU A 80 -12.56 22.80 -17.23
CA GLU A 80 -13.63 23.73 -16.82
C GLU A 80 -13.14 24.71 -15.75
N ASP A 81 -12.54 24.23 -14.66
CA ASP A 81 -12.01 25.08 -13.59
C ASP A 81 -10.94 26.05 -14.12
N VAL A 82 -10.01 25.58 -14.98
CA VAL A 82 -8.96 26.43 -15.57
C VAL A 82 -9.55 27.43 -16.56
N SER A 83 -10.58 27.06 -17.33
CA SER A 83 -11.31 27.95 -18.23
C SER A 83 -12.05 29.06 -17.49
N GLU A 84 -12.54 28.79 -16.29
CA GLU A 84 -13.15 29.77 -15.40
C GLU A 84 -12.12 30.71 -14.74
N GLY A 85 -10.82 30.55 -15.06
CA GLY A 85 -9.74 31.39 -14.54
C GLY A 85 -9.25 30.99 -13.15
N LYS A 86 -9.67 29.83 -12.63
CA LYS A 86 -9.08 29.29 -11.40
C LYS A 86 -7.67 28.78 -11.68
N THR A 87 -6.81 28.86 -10.68
CA THR A 87 -5.49 28.22 -10.71
C THR A 87 -5.64 26.71 -10.87
N PHE A 88 -4.75 26.09 -11.64
CA PHE A 88 -4.65 24.64 -11.79
C PHE A 88 -4.42 23.93 -10.45
N SER A 89 -3.60 24.49 -9.55
CA SER A 89 -3.42 23.94 -8.19
C SER A 89 -4.75 23.87 -7.43
N PHE A 90 -5.58 24.91 -7.51
CA PHE A 90 -6.95 24.90 -6.96
C PHE A 90 -7.81 23.80 -7.59
N ALA A 91 -7.81 23.68 -8.92
CA ALA A 91 -8.57 22.63 -9.62
C ALA A 91 -8.15 21.22 -9.16
N LEU A 92 -6.84 20.96 -9.03
CA LEU A 92 -6.30 19.70 -8.53
C LEU A 92 -6.70 19.44 -7.06
N SER A 93 -6.73 20.49 -6.22
CA SER A 93 -7.06 20.37 -4.78
C SER A 93 -8.48 19.85 -4.52
N ARG A 94 -9.40 20.03 -5.46
CA ARG A 94 -10.79 19.50 -5.41
C ARG A 94 -10.84 17.98 -5.57
N HIS A 95 -9.73 17.35 -5.94
CA HIS A 95 -9.61 15.91 -6.18
C HIS A 95 -8.55 15.26 -5.26
N PRO A 96 -8.69 15.34 -3.91
CA PRO A 96 -7.67 14.87 -2.97
C PRO A 96 -7.47 13.34 -2.97
N THR A 97 -8.43 12.59 -3.52
CA THR A 97 -8.31 11.14 -3.70
C THR A 97 -7.36 10.78 -4.84
N VAL A 98 -7.10 11.71 -5.76
CA VAL A 98 -6.21 11.52 -6.92
C VAL A 98 -4.90 12.27 -6.68
N PHE A 99 -4.96 13.56 -6.35
CA PHE A 99 -3.78 14.39 -6.14
C PHE A 99 -3.51 14.58 -4.65
N SER A 100 -2.31 14.20 -4.20
CA SER A 100 -1.90 14.43 -2.82
C SER A 100 -1.66 15.92 -2.56
N ARG A 101 -1.68 16.35 -1.30
CA ARG A 101 -1.30 17.72 -0.94
C ARG A 101 0.08 18.10 -1.44
N THR A 102 1.04 17.18 -1.37
CA THR A 102 2.38 17.38 -1.93
C THR A 102 2.33 17.70 -3.41
N TYR A 103 1.53 16.96 -4.18
CA TYR A 103 1.35 17.19 -5.61
C TYR A 103 0.79 18.59 -5.85
N VAL A 104 -0.30 18.94 -5.16
CA VAL A 104 -0.95 20.25 -5.29
C VAL A 104 0.00 21.39 -4.93
N ASN A 105 0.76 21.27 -3.83
CA ASN A 105 1.66 22.31 -3.35
C ASN A 105 2.86 22.53 -4.29
N VAL A 106 3.41 21.44 -4.86
CA VAL A 106 4.48 21.54 -5.86
C VAL A 106 3.98 22.21 -7.13
N ILE A 107 2.76 21.87 -7.56
CA ILE A 107 2.12 22.53 -8.70
C ILE A 107 1.88 24.03 -8.40
N ALA A 108 1.33 24.36 -7.24
CA ALA A 108 1.09 25.74 -6.82
C ALA A 108 2.38 26.59 -6.81
N ALA A 109 3.50 26.04 -6.31
CA ALA A 109 4.80 26.70 -6.33
C ALA A 109 5.29 26.99 -7.77
N SER A 110 4.88 26.17 -8.73
CA SER A 110 5.28 26.27 -10.13
C SER A 110 4.39 27.20 -10.98
N GLU A 111 3.14 27.40 -10.57
CA GLU A 111 2.18 28.24 -11.29
C GLU A 111 2.62 29.70 -11.34
N ALA A 112 3.07 30.23 -10.20
CA ALA A 112 3.53 31.61 -10.10
C ALA A 112 4.85 31.84 -10.87
N GLY A 113 5.66 30.79 -11.04
CA GLY A 113 7.00 30.88 -11.62
C GLY A 113 7.13 30.40 -13.06
N GLY A 114 6.09 29.84 -13.68
CA GLY A 114 6.08 29.44 -15.08
C GLY A 114 6.94 28.20 -15.42
N PHE A 115 7.40 27.45 -14.41
CA PHE A 115 8.24 26.25 -14.58
C PHE A 115 7.49 24.93 -14.30
N MET A 116 6.18 24.92 -14.56
CA MET A 116 5.27 23.79 -14.38
C MET A 116 5.80 22.47 -14.99
N HIS A 117 6.35 22.54 -16.20
CA HIS A 117 6.90 21.37 -16.90
C HIS A 117 7.99 20.66 -16.06
N GLN A 118 8.96 21.42 -15.53
CA GLN A 118 10.06 20.88 -14.72
C GLN A 118 9.53 20.25 -13.42
N MET A 119 8.46 20.81 -12.85
CA MET A 119 7.85 20.32 -11.62
C MET A 119 7.06 19.04 -11.83
N LEU A 120 6.36 18.92 -12.95
CA LEU A 120 5.70 17.67 -13.34
C LEU A 120 6.71 16.54 -13.59
N GLN A 121 7.86 16.83 -14.22
CA GLN A 121 8.96 15.88 -14.37
C GLN A 121 9.49 15.40 -13.00
N GLN A 122 9.69 16.31 -12.05
CA GLN A 122 10.11 15.92 -10.70
C GLN A 122 9.05 15.10 -9.94
N LEU A 123 7.76 15.41 -10.13
CA LEU A 123 6.67 14.61 -9.57
C LEU A 123 6.64 13.21 -10.19
N GLN A 124 6.91 13.08 -11.48
CA GLN A 124 7.06 11.79 -12.15
C GLN A 124 8.22 10.99 -11.57
N GLU A 125 9.41 11.59 -11.44
CA GLU A 125 10.57 10.93 -10.81
C GLU A 125 10.26 10.43 -9.39
N MET A 126 9.50 11.22 -8.62
CA MET A 126 9.06 10.85 -7.28
C MET A 126 8.16 9.62 -7.28
N GLU A 127 7.16 9.60 -8.17
CA GLU A 127 6.24 8.47 -8.31
C GLU A 127 6.96 7.22 -8.81
N GLU A 128 7.86 7.35 -9.78
CA GLU A 128 8.67 6.24 -10.28
C GLU A 128 9.53 5.62 -9.18
N LYS A 129 10.23 6.43 -8.39
CA LYS A 129 11.02 5.93 -7.26
C LYS A 129 10.15 5.21 -6.23
N ARG A 130 8.97 5.76 -5.95
CA ARG A 130 8.01 5.15 -5.01
C ARG A 130 7.50 3.80 -5.53
N ASP A 131 7.17 3.72 -6.82
CA ASP A 131 6.71 2.48 -7.45
C ASP A 131 7.82 1.44 -7.57
N ARG A 132 9.06 1.85 -7.87
CA ARG A 132 10.24 0.98 -7.81
C ARG A 132 10.44 0.41 -6.41
N LEU A 133 10.43 1.26 -5.38
CA LEU A 133 10.55 0.82 -3.99
C LEU A 133 9.44 -0.17 -3.61
N ARG A 134 8.19 0.12 -4.01
CA ARG A 134 7.06 -0.78 -3.81
C ARG A 134 7.25 -2.11 -4.52
N SER A 135 7.70 -2.10 -5.78
CA SER A 135 7.97 -3.30 -6.56
C SER A 135 9.06 -4.16 -5.91
N THR A 136 10.13 -3.52 -5.43
CA THR A 136 11.22 -4.20 -4.70
C THR A 136 10.71 -4.82 -3.41
N LEU A 137 9.88 -4.11 -2.64
CA LEU A 137 9.24 -4.65 -1.43
C LEU A 137 8.35 -5.87 -1.73
N VAL A 138 7.50 -5.77 -2.75
CA VAL A 138 6.61 -6.88 -3.14
C VAL A 138 7.42 -8.08 -3.61
N SER A 139 8.43 -7.86 -4.45
CA SER A 139 9.28 -8.92 -4.99
C SER A 139 10.09 -9.63 -3.89
N ALA A 140 10.62 -8.87 -2.92
CA ALA A 140 11.37 -9.44 -1.80
C ALA A 140 10.50 -10.27 -0.84
N LEU A 141 9.20 -9.98 -0.75
CA LEU A 141 8.26 -10.71 0.12
C LEU A 141 7.50 -11.84 -0.58
N ALA A 142 7.44 -11.82 -1.92
CA ALA A 142 6.70 -12.81 -2.70
C ALA A 142 7.16 -14.25 -2.41
N TYR A 143 8.47 -14.47 -2.37
CA TYR A 143 9.05 -15.80 -2.12
C TYR A 143 8.78 -16.31 -0.69
N PRO A 144 9.07 -15.55 0.39
CA PRO A 144 8.64 -15.90 1.76
C PRO A 144 7.16 -16.26 1.88
N VAL A 145 6.27 -15.46 1.30
CA VAL A 145 4.83 -15.68 1.36
C VAL A 145 4.43 -16.97 0.64
N PHE A 146 5.00 -17.22 -0.55
CA PHE A 146 4.77 -18.45 -1.30
C PHE A 146 5.20 -19.69 -0.50
N LEU A 147 6.41 -19.68 0.08
CA LEU A 147 6.90 -20.81 0.89
C LEU A 147 6.04 -21.07 2.11
N ILE A 148 5.61 -20.02 2.83
CA ILE A 148 4.73 -20.16 3.99
C ILE A 148 3.39 -20.76 3.58
N LEU A 149 2.79 -20.26 2.49
CA LEU A 149 1.52 -20.76 1.99
C LEU A 149 1.62 -22.23 1.56
N PHE A 150 2.67 -22.58 0.81
CA PHE A 150 2.93 -23.96 0.39
C PHE A 150 3.16 -24.88 1.60
N SER A 151 3.93 -24.41 2.58
CA SER A 151 4.19 -25.15 3.82
C SER A 151 2.91 -25.46 4.59
N ILE A 152 2.05 -24.45 4.77
CA ILE A 152 0.75 -24.61 5.40
C ILE A 152 -0.12 -25.58 4.61
N ALA A 153 -0.14 -25.49 3.28
CA ALA A 153 -0.90 -26.39 2.42
C ALA A 153 -0.46 -27.85 2.57
N VAL A 154 0.85 -28.12 2.66
CA VAL A 154 1.38 -29.47 2.90
C VAL A 154 0.94 -30.01 4.27
N VAL A 155 1.03 -29.19 5.32
CA VAL A 155 0.58 -29.59 6.67
C VAL A 155 -0.92 -29.89 6.69
N ILE A 156 -1.73 -29.02 6.09
CA ILE A 156 -3.18 -29.21 5.94
C ILE A 156 -3.44 -30.51 5.19
N PHE A 157 -2.75 -30.78 4.08
CA PHE A 157 -2.91 -32.02 3.32
C PHE A 157 -2.61 -33.27 4.16
N VAL A 158 -1.50 -33.27 4.90
CA VAL A 158 -1.14 -34.40 5.77
C VAL A 158 -2.19 -34.60 6.87
N LEU A 159 -2.64 -33.53 7.52
CA LEU A 159 -3.66 -33.63 8.57
C LEU A 159 -5.05 -34.00 8.03
N ALA A 160 -5.43 -33.52 6.85
CA ALA A 160 -6.75 -33.77 6.28
C ALA A 160 -6.87 -35.15 5.63
N VAL A 161 -5.79 -35.66 5.03
CA VAL A 161 -5.84 -36.85 4.15
C VAL A 161 -5.08 -38.04 4.75
N VAL A 162 -3.90 -37.79 5.33
CA VAL A 162 -3.03 -38.88 5.82
C VAL A 162 -3.46 -39.31 7.21
N PHE A 163 -3.62 -38.36 8.14
CA PHE A 163 -3.93 -38.67 9.54
C PHE A 163 -5.23 -39.46 9.77
N PRO A 164 -6.36 -39.16 9.09
CA PRO A 164 -7.61 -39.91 9.30
C PRO A 164 -7.48 -41.40 8.97
N LYS A 165 -6.68 -41.75 7.96
CA LYS A 165 -6.42 -43.16 7.59
C LYS A 165 -5.67 -43.91 8.69
N PHE A 166 -4.83 -43.23 9.46
CA PHE A 166 -4.12 -43.81 10.59
C PHE A 166 -4.95 -43.80 11.87
N ALA A 167 -5.92 -42.88 12.01
CA ALA A 167 -6.80 -42.83 13.16
C ALA A 167 -7.57 -44.15 13.36
N GLU A 168 -8.09 -44.74 12.27
CA GLU A 168 -8.76 -46.05 12.30
C GLU A 168 -7.83 -47.18 12.79
N LEU A 169 -6.56 -47.16 12.36
CA LEU A 169 -5.55 -48.15 12.78
C LEU A 169 -5.15 -48.00 14.26
N PHE A 170 -5.27 -46.79 14.81
CA PHE A 170 -4.87 -46.47 16.18
C PHE A 170 -6.02 -46.52 17.19
N ALA A 171 -7.26 -46.69 16.74
CA ALA A 171 -8.45 -46.76 17.59
C ALA A 171 -8.35 -47.87 18.67
N SER A 172 -7.66 -48.98 18.39
CA SER A 172 -7.49 -50.09 19.33
C SER A 172 -6.44 -49.84 20.43
N ILE A 173 -5.56 -48.84 20.26
CA ILE A 173 -4.45 -48.53 21.17
C ILE A 173 -4.46 -47.06 21.64
N GLU A 174 -5.63 -46.42 21.61
CA GLU A 174 -5.79 -44.98 21.86
C GLU A 174 -5.16 -44.52 23.18
N ASN A 175 -5.23 -45.33 24.23
CA ASN A 175 -4.62 -45.03 25.54
C ASN A 175 -3.08 -45.09 25.56
N GLN A 176 -2.45 -45.73 24.57
CA GLN A 176 -0.99 -45.89 24.48
C GLN A 176 -0.34 -44.89 23.50
N LEU A 177 -1.13 -44.06 22.82
CA LEU A 177 -0.62 -43.08 21.87
C LEU A 177 0.19 -41.97 22.56
N PRO A 178 1.33 -41.54 21.98
CA PRO A 178 2.06 -40.36 22.43
C PRO A 178 1.19 -39.10 22.45
N VAL A 179 1.49 -38.16 23.35
CA VAL A 179 0.78 -36.88 23.46
C VAL A 179 0.81 -36.09 22.15
N THR A 180 1.94 -36.14 21.43
CA THR A 180 2.10 -35.51 20.11
C THR A 180 1.12 -36.06 19.08
N THR A 181 0.90 -37.37 19.06
CA THR A 181 -0.08 -38.04 18.17
C THR A 181 -1.51 -37.67 18.51
N LYS A 182 -1.87 -37.64 19.81
CA LYS A 182 -3.21 -37.25 20.25
C LYS A 182 -3.55 -35.81 19.87
N TRP A 183 -2.59 -34.89 20.02
CA TRP A 183 -2.78 -33.49 19.64
C TRP A 183 -2.98 -33.33 18.12
N LEU A 184 -2.17 -34.01 17.30
CA LEU A 184 -2.33 -34.01 15.84
C LEU A 184 -3.64 -34.67 15.37
N MET A 185 -4.08 -35.75 16.01
CA MET A 185 -5.36 -36.38 15.71
C MET A 185 -6.53 -35.45 16.04
N SER A 186 -6.46 -34.73 17.17
CA SER A 186 -7.47 -33.72 17.52
C SER A 186 -7.48 -32.55 16.52
N ALA A 187 -6.30 -32.10 16.09
CA ALA A 187 -6.19 -31.07 15.07
C ALA A 187 -6.73 -31.53 13.70
N SER A 188 -6.47 -32.78 13.31
CA SER A 188 -7.01 -33.42 12.11
C SER A 188 -8.54 -33.53 12.17
N ASP A 189 -9.09 -33.97 13.30
CA ASP A 189 -10.54 -34.08 13.52
C ASP A 189 -11.25 -32.72 13.42
N LEU A 190 -10.68 -31.68 14.02
CA LEU A 190 -11.18 -30.31 13.86
C LEU A 190 -11.12 -29.84 12.40
N LEU A 191 -10.06 -30.21 11.67
CA LEU A 191 -9.86 -29.79 10.30
C LEU A 191 -10.76 -30.53 9.30
N VAL A 192 -11.08 -31.81 9.54
CA VAL A 192 -11.90 -32.63 8.63
C VAL A 192 -13.38 -32.55 8.99
N ASN A 193 -13.73 -32.78 10.26
CA ASN A 193 -15.12 -32.90 10.70
C ASN A 193 -15.74 -31.54 11.07
N HIS A 194 -14.92 -30.55 11.43
CA HIS A 194 -15.38 -29.21 11.84
C HIS A 194 -14.88 -28.09 10.93
N TRP A 195 -14.48 -28.38 9.68
CA TRP A 195 -13.99 -27.38 8.72
C TRP A 195 -14.94 -26.18 8.50
N PRO A 196 -16.29 -26.31 8.49
CA PRO A 196 -17.16 -25.16 8.32
C PRO A 196 -17.11 -24.22 9.52
N TRP A 197 -17.03 -24.77 10.74
CA TRP A 197 -16.85 -24.01 11.97
C TRP A 197 -15.49 -23.34 12.04
N LEU A 198 -14.46 -23.99 11.49
CA LEU A 198 -13.11 -23.45 11.42
C LEU A 198 -13.05 -22.26 10.44
N LEU A 199 -13.70 -22.36 9.27
CA LEU A 199 -13.86 -21.23 8.35
C LEU A 199 -14.71 -20.10 8.94
N LEU A 200 -15.80 -20.43 9.62
CA LEU A 200 -16.64 -19.45 10.31
C LEU A 200 -15.85 -18.73 11.41
N GLY A 201 -15.04 -19.46 12.18
CA GLY A 201 -14.15 -18.93 13.21
C GLY A 201 -13.08 -18.03 12.63
N ILE A 202 -12.41 -18.43 11.55
CA ILE A 202 -11.44 -17.59 10.83
C ILE A 202 -12.13 -16.33 10.27
N GLY A 203 -13.32 -16.47 9.69
CA GLY A 203 -14.12 -15.34 9.20
C GLY A 203 -14.48 -14.36 10.32
N LEU A 204 -14.94 -14.86 11.45
CA LEU A 204 -15.29 -14.07 12.64
C LEU A 204 -14.05 -13.37 13.21
N VAL A 205 -12.92 -14.08 13.33
CA VAL A 205 -11.63 -13.49 13.75
C VAL A 205 -11.20 -12.40 12.76
N MET A 206 -11.32 -12.61 11.45
CA MET A 206 -10.99 -11.58 10.46
C MET A 206 -11.88 -10.34 10.58
N VAL A 207 -13.19 -10.51 10.82
CA VAL A 207 -14.13 -9.40 11.01
C VAL A 207 -13.86 -8.65 12.32
N LEU A 208 -13.69 -9.37 13.43
CA LEU A 208 -13.36 -8.80 14.74
C LEU A 208 -12.01 -8.10 14.72
N MET A 209 -11.01 -8.73 14.10
CA MET A 209 -9.70 -8.14 13.89
C MET A 209 -9.87 -6.86 13.07
N ARG A 210 -10.56 -6.89 11.92
CA ARG A 210 -10.81 -5.68 11.11
C ARG A 210 -11.54 -4.58 11.89
N ALA A 211 -12.52 -4.92 12.72
CA ALA A 211 -13.20 -3.96 13.60
C ALA A 211 -12.23 -3.37 14.64
N TRP A 212 -11.38 -4.20 15.23
CA TRP A 212 -10.33 -3.76 16.16
C TRP A 212 -9.26 -2.91 15.47
N LEU A 213 -8.83 -3.26 14.26
CA LEU A 213 -7.92 -2.49 13.39
C LEU A 213 -8.44 -1.07 13.09
N LEU A 214 -9.77 -0.92 13.03
CA LEU A 214 -10.41 0.39 12.81
C LEU A 214 -10.44 1.24 14.09
N THR A 215 -10.30 0.62 15.26
CA THR A 215 -10.30 1.30 16.57
C THR A 215 -8.95 1.97 16.84
N GLU A 216 -8.96 3.10 17.55
CA GLU A 216 -7.75 3.84 17.97
C GLU A 216 -6.72 2.96 18.70
N SER A 217 -7.17 2.08 19.59
CA SER A 217 -6.34 1.17 20.38
C SER A 217 -5.72 0.05 19.53
N GLY A 218 -6.43 -0.46 18.52
CA GLY A 218 -5.91 -1.44 17.58
C GLY A 218 -4.81 -0.86 16.69
N LYS A 219 -5.03 0.35 16.14
CA LYS A 219 -4.00 1.08 15.36
C LYS A 219 -2.72 1.29 16.17
N LEU A 220 -2.85 1.73 17.43
CA LEU A 220 -1.73 1.92 18.34
C LEU A 220 -0.95 0.62 18.62
N THR A 221 -1.66 -0.49 18.84
CA THR A 221 -1.03 -1.77 19.17
C THR A 221 -0.26 -2.33 17.97
N ILE A 222 -0.80 -2.17 16.76
CA ILE A 222 -0.15 -2.60 15.51
C ILE A 222 1.06 -1.76 15.20
N ASP A 223 0.95 -0.45 15.35
CA ASP A 223 2.08 0.43 15.07
C ASP A 223 3.24 0.16 16.03
N ARG A 224 2.92 -0.20 17.28
CA ARG A 224 3.89 -0.65 18.27
C ARG A 224 4.44 -2.05 17.97
N THR A 225 3.64 -2.99 17.48
CA THR A 225 4.10 -4.36 17.14
C THR A 225 4.90 -4.41 15.83
N LYS A 226 4.54 -3.62 14.80
CA LYS A 226 5.32 -3.47 13.56
C LYS A 226 6.76 -3.01 13.85
N LEU A 227 6.92 -2.10 14.81
CA LEU A 227 8.23 -1.63 15.29
C LEU A 227 8.80 -2.49 16.42
N GLY A 228 8.04 -3.46 16.94
CA GLY A 228 8.42 -4.31 18.07
C GLY A 228 9.03 -5.66 17.67
N LEU A 229 8.83 -6.12 16.43
CA LEU A 229 9.41 -7.38 15.95
C LEU A 229 10.93 -7.21 15.68
N PRO A 230 11.81 -7.93 16.42
CA PRO A 230 13.26 -7.87 16.18
C PRO A 230 13.56 -8.37 14.76
N GLY A 231 14.30 -7.57 13.99
CA GLY A 231 14.56 -7.80 12.55
C GLY A 231 13.70 -6.93 11.63
N LEU A 232 12.37 -6.95 11.77
CA LEU A 232 11.47 -6.13 10.95
C LEU A 232 11.49 -4.65 11.33
N ARG A 233 11.76 -4.32 12.61
CA ARG A 233 11.90 -2.94 13.09
C ARG A 233 12.86 -2.13 12.23
N SER A 234 14.04 -2.66 11.92
CA SER A 234 15.05 -1.94 11.13
C SER A 234 14.57 -1.67 9.70
N ILE A 235 13.76 -2.56 9.12
CA ILE A 235 13.22 -2.40 7.76
C ILE A 235 12.16 -1.30 7.76
N PHE A 236 11.22 -1.34 8.71
CA PHE A 236 10.18 -0.32 8.81
C PHE A 236 10.73 1.08 9.12
N VAL A 237 11.70 1.20 10.04
CA VAL A 237 12.36 2.49 10.32
C VAL A 237 13.02 3.04 9.06
N LYS A 238 13.79 2.23 8.33
CA LYS A 238 14.41 2.64 7.06
C LYS A 238 13.36 3.02 6.02
N LEU A 239 12.26 2.27 5.90
CA LEU A 239 11.18 2.56 4.97
C LEU A 239 10.54 3.93 5.23
N TYR A 240 10.12 4.19 6.47
CA TYR A 240 9.49 5.47 6.82
C TYR A 240 10.48 6.64 6.73
N MET A 241 11.74 6.42 7.07
CA MET A 241 12.79 7.41 6.92
C MET A 241 13.04 7.75 5.45
N VAL A 242 13.21 6.76 4.57
CA VAL A 242 13.37 6.98 3.11
C VAL A 242 12.19 7.76 2.54
N GLN A 243 10.97 7.36 2.89
CA GLN A 243 9.76 8.05 2.46
C GLN A 243 9.72 9.52 2.92
N SER A 244 10.02 9.77 4.20
CA SER A 244 10.02 11.13 4.77
C SER A 244 11.11 12.00 4.15
N LEU A 245 12.35 11.52 4.09
CA LEU A 245 13.48 12.23 3.50
C LEU A 245 13.26 12.53 2.02
N ARG A 246 12.62 11.61 1.28
CA ARG A 246 12.30 11.79 -0.14
C ARG A 246 11.30 12.92 -0.35
N VAL A 247 10.19 12.90 0.40
CA VAL A 247 9.17 13.96 0.35
C VAL A 247 9.80 15.29 0.76
N MET A 248 10.55 15.33 1.86
CA MET A 248 11.24 16.55 2.32
C MET A 248 12.19 17.12 1.26
N GLY A 249 13.08 16.27 0.73
CA GLY A 249 14.08 16.69 -0.24
C GLY A 249 13.49 17.23 -1.53
N LEU A 250 12.42 16.61 -2.04
CA LEU A 250 11.76 17.05 -3.27
C LEU A 250 10.90 18.29 -3.03
N SER A 251 10.04 18.29 -2.02
CA SER A 251 9.16 19.43 -1.74
C SER A 251 9.97 20.69 -1.46
N MET A 252 10.99 20.61 -0.58
CA MET A 252 11.85 21.77 -0.29
C MET A 252 12.70 22.18 -1.50
N GLY A 253 13.12 21.23 -2.34
CA GLY A 253 13.85 21.53 -3.58
C GLY A 253 13.03 22.29 -4.61
N ASN A 254 11.69 22.18 -4.51
CA ASN A 254 10.72 22.82 -5.37
C ASN A 254 10.09 24.06 -4.75
N GLY A 255 10.72 24.62 -3.72
CA GLY A 255 10.27 25.85 -3.07
C GLY A 255 9.04 25.70 -2.18
N VAL A 256 8.59 24.47 -1.90
CA VAL A 256 7.52 24.24 -0.91
C VAL A 256 8.07 24.53 0.48
N GLY A 257 7.31 25.29 1.27
CA GLY A 257 7.67 25.64 2.64
C GLY A 257 7.91 24.41 3.52
N VAL A 258 8.79 24.55 4.51
CA VAL A 258 9.12 23.47 5.47
C VAL A 258 7.87 22.93 6.17
N MET A 259 6.98 23.82 6.60
CA MET A 259 5.76 23.45 7.33
C MET A 259 4.80 22.63 6.48
N ASP A 260 4.56 23.06 5.23
CA ASP A 260 3.71 22.34 4.29
C ASP A 260 4.31 20.98 3.92
N THR A 261 5.65 20.92 3.82
CA THR A 261 6.41 19.71 3.58
C THR A 261 6.27 18.70 4.73
N LEU A 262 6.37 19.16 5.99
CA LEU A 262 6.18 18.32 7.17
C LEU A 262 4.74 17.80 7.27
N GLN A 263 3.75 18.64 6.96
CA GLN A 263 2.35 18.23 6.90
C GLN A 263 2.12 17.16 5.81
N ALA A 264 2.72 17.34 4.63
CA ALA A 264 2.70 16.35 3.56
C ALA A 264 3.34 15.01 3.98
N CYS A 265 4.46 15.04 4.71
CA CYS A 265 5.09 13.82 5.24
C CYS A 265 4.15 13.07 6.18
N ARG A 266 3.44 13.80 7.05
CA ARG A 266 2.48 13.23 8.02
C ARG A 266 1.38 12.43 7.34
N GLU A 267 0.85 12.91 6.22
CA GLU A 267 -0.21 12.22 5.46
C GLU A 267 0.27 10.93 4.77
N LEU A 268 1.58 10.83 4.50
CA LEU A 268 2.17 9.69 3.82
C LEU A 268 2.50 8.53 4.78
N ILE A 269 2.81 8.85 6.04
CA ILE A 269 3.34 7.91 7.04
C ILE A 269 2.20 7.24 7.78
N GLN A 270 2.00 5.95 7.54
CA GLN A 270 0.95 5.14 8.17
C GLN A 270 1.42 4.44 9.46
N ASN A 271 2.20 5.14 10.29
CA ASN A 271 2.67 4.64 11.58
C ASN A 271 2.69 5.77 12.61
N ARG A 272 1.89 5.62 13.67
CA ARG A 272 1.71 6.65 14.70
C ARG A 272 2.98 7.07 15.43
N LEU A 273 3.95 6.17 15.59
CA LEU A 273 5.22 6.50 16.27
C LEU A 273 6.10 7.38 15.37
N PHE A 274 6.14 7.09 14.08
CA PHE A 274 6.86 7.91 13.12
C PHE A 274 6.10 9.21 12.79
N GLU A 275 4.75 9.18 12.86
CA GLU A 275 3.90 10.37 12.81
C GLU A 275 4.18 11.31 13.98
N ALA A 276 4.28 10.79 15.21
CA ALA A 276 4.63 11.57 16.40
C ALA A 276 6.02 12.21 16.27
N PHE A 277 6.99 11.52 15.67
CA PHE A 277 8.30 12.10 15.34
C PHE A 277 8.17 13.30 14.39
N ILE A 278 7.37 13.19 13.31
CA ILE A 278 7.15 14.33 12.40
C ILE A 278 6.44 15.49 13.10
N ILE A 279 5.49 15.22 14.00
CA ILE A 279 4.79 16.25 14.78
C ILE A 279 5.76 16.96 15.75
N ASP A 280 6.69 16.24 16.36
CA ASP A 280 7.74 16.83 17.21
C ASP A 280 8.67 17.74 16.39
N VAL A 281 9.11 17.29 15.21
CA VAL A 281 9.89 18.12 14.27
C VAL A 281 9.10 19.37 13.87
N GLU A 282 7.82 19.24 13.52
CA GLU A 282 6.94 20.37 13.20
C GLU A 282 6.84 21.38 14.34
N THR A 283 6.67 20.90 15.57
CA THR A 283 6.58 21.74 16.77
C THR A 283 7.86 22.51 17.01
N ARG A 284 9.02 21.87 16.85
CA ARG A 284 10.34 22.51 16.99
C ARG A 284 10.61 23.56 15.93
N VAL A 285 10.21 23.32 14.69
CA VAL A 285 10.30 24.32 13.62
C VAL A 285 9.42 25.53 13.93
N ARG A 286 8.17 25.33 14.40
CA ARG A 286 7.30 26.44 14.84
C ARG A 286 7.89 27.25 15.99
N GLN A 287 8.68 26.61 16.86
CA GLN A 287 9.38 27.25 17.97
C GLN A 287 10.72 27.90 17.56
N GLY A 288 11.12 27.80 16.29
CA GLY A 288 12.38 28.38 15.78
C GLY A 288 13.63 27.56 16.07
N SER A 289 13.51 26.32 16.58
CA SER A 289 14.65 25.43 16.85
C SER A 289 15.20 24.73 15.60
N GLY A 290 14.56 24.90 14.44
CA GLY A 290 14.96 24.26 13.18
C GLY A 290 14.60 22.77 13.08
N ILE A 291 14.75 22.20 11.88
CA ILE A 291 14.44 20.81 11.56
C ILE A 291 15.46 19.86 12.20
N ALA A 292 16.74 20.25 12.20
CA ALA A 292 17.84 19.42 12.70
C ALA A 292 17.65 19.04 14.17
N SER A 293 17.11 19.94 14.99
CA SER A 293 16.84 19.68 16.39
C SER A 293 15.88 18.50 16.60
N GLY A 294 14.86 18.37 15.75
CA GLY A 294 13.93 17.24 15.79
C GLY A 294 14.59 15.93 15.37
N PHE A 295 15.40 15.94 14.30
CA PHE A 295 16.15 14.76 13.86
C PHE A 295 17.19 14.30 14.90
N ALA A 296 17.85 15.23 15.60
CA ALA A 296 18.85 14.92 16.63
C ALA A 296 18.23 14.33 17.91
N SER A 297 17.00 14.72 18.25
CA SER A 297 16.32 14.27 19.47
C SER A 297 15.69 12.87 19.37
N SER A 298 15.58 12.32 18.16
CA SER A 298 14.84 11.08 17.90
C SER A 298 15.71 9.84 17.97
N SER A 299 15.29 8.87 18.79
CA SER A 299 16.00 7.57 18.96
C SER A 299 16.01 6.68 17.70
N PHE A 300 15.16 6.96 16.71
CA PHE A 300 15.05 6.16 15.48
C PHE A 300 15.95 6.67 14.36
N VAL A 301 16.49 7.89 14.51
CA VAL A 301 17.31 8.55 13.51
C VAL A 301 18.78 8.18 13.77
N PRO A 302 19.48 7.59 12.79
CA PRO A 302 20.91 7.35 12.90
C PRO A 302 21.68 8.67 13.09
N GLN A 303 22.74 8.67 13.90
CA GLN A 303 23.53 9.87 14.19
C GLN A 303 24.06 10.56 12.92
N VAL A 304 24.45 9.77 11.91
CA VAL A 304 24.91 10.28 10.61
C VAL A 304 23.81 11.09 9.91
N VAL A 305 22.55 10.64 9.98
CA VAL A 305 21.41 11.38 9.41
C VAL A 305 21.25 12.71 10.14
N ALA A 306 21.19 12.69 11.48
CA ALA A 306 21.01 13.90 12.27
C ALA A 306 22.12 14.93 12.00
N GLN A 307 23.38 14.48 11.91
CA GLN A 307 24.51 15.36 11.64
C GLN A 307 24.47 15.94 10.21
N MET A 308 24.16 15.13 9.20
CA MET A 308 24.03 15.63 7.82
C MET A 308 22.87 16.62 7.70
N VAL A 309 21.73 16.35 8.34
CA VAL A 309 20.58 17.28 8.40
C VAL A 309 20.99 18.60 9.05
N THR A 310 21.74 18.55 10.16
CA THR A 310 22.28 19.75 10.83
C THR A 310 23.14 20.57 9.88
N THR A 311 24.13 19.95 9.24
CA THR A 311 24.98 20.64 8.25
C THR A 311 24.17 21.16 7.06
N GLY A 312 23.15 20.42 6.63
CA GLY A 312 22.26 20.84 5.54
C GLY A 312 21.43 22.07 5.89
N GLU A 313 20.99 22.19 7.14
CA GLU A 313 20.25 23.35 7.63
C GLU A 313 21.17 24.57 7.77
N GLU A 314 22.34 24.40 8.39
CA GLU A 314 23.35 25.46 8.55
C GLU A 314 23.85 26.01 7.21
N THR A 315 23.99 25.15 6.20
CA THR A 315 24.46 25.54 4.86
C THR A 315 23.34 25.92 3.90
N GLY A 316 22.07 25.89 4.33
CA GLY A 316 20.91 26.17 3.48
C GLY A 316 20.67 25.14 2.36
N ASN A 317 21.33 23.98 2.40
CA ASN A 317 21.28 22.93 1.38
C ASN A 317 20.43 21.73 1.78
N LEU A 318 19.41 21.94 2.64
CA LEU A 318 18.66 20.84 3.25
C LEU A 318 17.99 19.93 2.21
N SER A 319 17.40 20.49 1.14
CA SER A 319 16.80 19.71 0.06
C SER A 319 17.79 18.69 -0.53
N LYS A 320 19.01 19.13 -0.85
CA LYS A 320 20.06 18.29 -1.43
C LYS A 320 20.50 17.20 -0.47
N VAL A 321 20.68 17.54 0.81
CA VAL A 321 21.03 16.59 1.86
C VAL A 321 19.95 15.52 2.02
N MET A 322 18.68 15.93 2.14
CA MET A 322 17.54 15.02 2.29
C MET A 322 17.43 14.05 1.11
N ARG A 323 17.59 14.54 -0.13
CA ARG A 323 17.60 13.69 -1.33
C ARG A 323 18.73 12.66 -1.29
N ARG A 324 19.94 13.07 -0.88
CA ARG A 324 21.11 12.18 -0.81
C ARG A 324 20.95 11.12 0.28
N LEU A 325 20.43 11.51 1.44
CA LEU A 325 20.12 10.58 2.52
C LEU A 325 19.03 9.59 2.10
N ALA A 326 17.96 10.06 1.43
CA ALA A 326 16.93 9.18 0.90
C ALA A 326 17.51 8.14 -0.08
N ASP A 327 18.34 8.55 -1.05
CA ASP A 327 18.98 7.62 -1.98
C ASP A 327 19.92 6.62 -1.29
N HIS A 328 20.64 7.05 -0.24
CA HIS A 328 21.53 6.19 0.52
C HIS A 328 20.76 5.12 1.30
N TYR A 329 19.76 5.53 2.08
CA TYR A 329 18.97 4.62 2.91
C TYR A 329 18.00 3.76 2.10
N GLU A 330 17.62 4.17 0.89
CA GLU A 330 16.89 3.32 -0.05
C GLU A 330 17.74 2.11 -0.44
N LYS A 331 19.00 2.32 -0.81
CA LYS A 331 19.94 1.21 -1.09
C LYS A 331 20.16 0.31 0.13
N GLU A 332 20.27 0.90 1.32
CA GLU A 332 20.37 0.10 2.55
C GLU A 332 19.10 -0.73 2.82
N LEU A 333 17.93 -0.17 2.55
CA LEU A 333 16.64 -0.84 2.70
C LEU A 333 16.54 -2.01 1.72
N GLU A 334 16.87 -1.82 0.44
CA GLU A 334 16.91 -2.89 -0.56
C GLU A 334 17.86 -4.03 -0.16
N ARG A 335 19.05 -3.69 0.35
CA ARG A 335 20.00 -4.67 0.88
C ARG A 335 19.44 -5.43 2.09
N SER A 336 18.78 -4.71 3.00
CA SER A 336 18.17 -5.31 4.20
C SER A 336 17.03 -6.26 3.81
N LEU A 337 16.20 -5.89 2.84
CA LEU A 337 15.12 -6.73 2.30
C LEU A 337 15.69 -8.00 1.64
N THR A 338 16.76 -7.86 0.86
CA THR A 338 17.42 -8.99 0.20
C THR A 338 17.98 -9.98 1.23
N LEU A 339 18.66 -9.47 2.27
CA LEU A 339 19.20 -10.31 3.35
C LEU A 339 18.07 -11.00 4.13
N PHE A 340 17.01 -10.26 4.46
CA PHE A 340 15.83 -10.82 5.13
C PHE A 340 15.22 -11.96 4.30
N SER A 341 14.98 -11.74 3.00
CA SER A 341 14.44 -12.78 2.12
C SER A 341 15.32 -14.02 2.05
N LYS A 342 16.65 -13.86 2.04
CA LYS A 342 17.59 -15.00 2.04
C LYS A 342 17.59 -15.76 3.36
N MET A 343 17.43 -15.08 4.49
CA MET A 343 17.38 -15.72 5.82
C MET A 343 16.08 -16.48 6.06
N VAL A 344 14.99 -16.11 5.38
CA VAL A 344 13.71 -16.83 5.51
C VAL A 344 13.85 -18.28 5.05
N GLU A 345 14.61 -18.57 3.99
CA GLU A 345 14.72 -19.93 3.44
C GLU A 345 15.30 -20.96 4.43
N PRO A 346 16.48 -20.75 5.05
CA PRO A 346 17.00 -21.68 6.06
C PRO A 346 16.07 -21.86 7.27
N VAL A 347 15.42 -20.78 7.72
CA VAL A 347 14.46 -20.83 8.82
C VAL A 347 13.26 -21.68 8.43
N MET A 348 12.73 -21.51 7.22
CA MET A 348 11.61 -22.30 6.71
C MET A 348 11.98 -23.78 6.55
N LEU A 349 13.19 -24.10 6.05
CA LEU A 349 13.66 -25.48 5.97
C LEU A 349 13.77 -26.13 7.36
N LEU A 350 14.27 -25.40 8.36
CA LEU A 350 14.38 -25.90 9.73
C LEU A 350 12.99 -26.13 10.34
N VAL A 351 12.08 -25.16 10.18
CA VAL A 351 10.69 -25.28 10.65
C VAL A 351 9.97 -26.43 9.96
N MET A 352 10.12 -26.56 8.64
CA MET A 352 9.50 -27.64 7.88
C MET A 352 10.08 -29.00 8.27
N GLY A 353 11.39 -29.11 8.42
CA GLY A 353 12.05 -30.33 8.91
C GLY A 353 11.55 -30.71 10.31
N LEU A 354 11.36 -29.75 11.21
CA LEU A 354 10.78 -29.98 12.53
C LEU A 354 9.33 -30.47 12.43
N ILE A 355 8.50 -29.83 11.61
CA ILE A 355 7.10 -30.23 11.41
C ILE A 355 7.01 -31.64 10.81
N VAL A 356 7.75 -31.92 9.73
CA VAL A 356 7.78 -33.24 9.10
C VAL A 356 8.33 -34.29 10.07
N GLY A 357 9.35 -33.96 10.85
CA GLY A 357 9.87 -34.83 11.91
C GLY A 357 8.83 -35.15 12.98
N LEU A 358 8.06 -34.15 13.43
CA LEU A 358 6.95 -34.34 14.37
C LEU A 358 5.84 -35.21 13.76
N LEU A 359 5.47 -34.97 12.49
CA LEU A 359 4.49 -35.77 11.76
C LEU A 359 4.95 -37.23 11.64
N ALA A 360 6.19 -37.46 11.22
CA ALA A 360 6.75 -38.79 11.07
C ALA A 360 6.86 -39.52 12.40
N SER A 361 7.37 -38.86 13.45
CA SER A 361 7.46 -39.41 14.81
C SER A 361 6.07 -39.80 15.34
N SER A 362 5.08 -38.95 15.09
CA SER A 362 3.68 -39.17 15.48
C SER A 362 3.05 -40.40 14.83
N LEU A 363 3.51 -40.81 13.64
CA LEU A 363 3.02 -41.99 12.93
C LEU A 363 3.84 -43.25 13.25
N ILE A 364 5.16 -43.14 13.25
CA ILE A 364 6.08 -44.29 13.40
C ILE A 364 6.06 -44.84 14.84
N LEU A 365 6.02 -43.98 15.86
CA LEU A 365 6.06 -44.43 17.26
C LEU A 365 4.86 -45.33 17.63
N PRO A 366 3.60 -44.99 17.31
CA PRO A 366 2.47 -45.89 17.49
C PRO A 366 2.59 -47.22 16.75
N ILE A 367 3.11 -47.20 15.52
CA ILE A 367 3.29 -48.43 14.71
C ILE A 367 4.24 -49.40 15.43
N PHE A 368 5.35 -48.91 15.99
CA PHE A 368 6.24 -49.77 16.78
C PHE A 368 5.59 -50.32 18.05
N LYS A 369 4.71 -49.55 18.71
CA LYS A 369 3.97 -50.02 19.88
C LYS A 369 2.96 -51.11 19.50
N LEU A 370 2.24 -50.95 18.38
CA LEU A 370 1.34 -51.97 17.83
C LEU A 370 2.08 -53.27 17.51
N SER A 371 3.23 -53.18 16.84
CA SER A 371 4.03 -54.37 16.51
C SER A 371 4.51 -55.13 17.75
N ARG A 372 4.78 -54.45 18.87
CA ARG A 372 5.19 -55.07 20.14
C ARG A 372 4.02 -55.62 20.96
N ALA A 373 2.79 -55.18 20.69
CA ALA A 373 1.60 -55.67 21.38
C ALA A 373 0.98 -56.90 20.68
N VAL A 374 1.34 -57.15 19.42
CA VAL A 374 0.89 -58.30 18.62
C VAL A 374 1.87 -59.49 18.70
N GLN A 375 3.11 -59.25 19.14
CA GLN A 375 4.04 -60.28 19.62
C GLN A 375 3.79 -60.54 21.11
#